data_AF-A0A9E0WDM0-F1
#
_entry.id   AF-A0A9E0WDM0-F1
#
_cell.length_a   1.000
_cell.length_b   1.000
_cell.length_c   1.000
_cell.angle_alpha   90.00
_cell.angle_beta   90.00
_cell.angle_gamma   90.00
#
_symmetry.space_group_name_H-M   'P 1'
#
loop_
_entity.id
_entity.type
_entity.pdbx_description
1 polymer ?
#
loop_
_entity_poly.entity_id
_entity_poly.type
_entity_poly.pdbx_seq_one_letter_code
_entity_poly.pdbx_strand_id
1 'polypeptide(L)'
;MSDGRDLILDVVDKDAMGALWFEYTVAYRQQSAGDNALDGMFNALANRLLSVWQDKDRDEQYALLQGAEIAYAEALAPEAFSGMIQRSEDDWQIVRLPAEDDPMLARIERIRNQEYLFCDTIDEQYVDMVDRVGPTYRLWRSATLEQTEWLERYQRRAAARTGSAGDSEFTRMQAEYAAYRSFRIQEQALFELAEAFDAEARPTVIRTQDQVFRLEGTLDSQYDTWRDLLRDIYLIETGGQTP
;
A
#
# COMPACT_ATOMS: atom_id res chain seq x y z
N MET A 1 -3.00 1.80 -12.20
CA MET A 1 -3.10 2.90 -13.20
C MET A 1 -4.23 3.84 -12.79
N SER A 2 -4.03 5.16 -12.84
CA SER A 2 -5.10 6.14 -12.62
C SER A 2 -5.07 7.18 -13.74
N ASP A 3 -6.21 7.41 -14.38
CA ASP A 3 -6.38 8.48 -15.37
C ASP A 3 -7.18 9.67 -14.81
N GLY A 4 -7.40 9.70 -13.50
CA GLY A 4 -8.18 10.72 -12.80
C GLY A 4 -9.68 10.44 -12.72
N ARG A 5 -10.22 9.61 -13.63
CA ARG A 5 -11.62 9.13 -13.60
C ARG A 5 -11.70 7.67 -13.19
N ASP A 6 -10.86 6.84 -13.80
CA ASP A 6 -10.76 5.41 -13.59
C ASP A 6 -9.47 5.12 -12.80
N LEU A 7 -9.61 4.33 -11.75
CA LEU A 7 -8.53 3.86 -10.91
C LEU A 7 -8.56 2.33 -10.92
N ILE A 8 -7.47 1.72 -11.39
CA ILE A 8 -7.31 0.27 -11.49
C ILE A 8 -6.07 -0.12 -10.71
N LEU A 9 -6.22 -1.04 -9.76
CA LEU A 9 -5.13 -1.65 -9.02
C LEU A 9 -5.15 -3.15 -9.25
N ASP A 10 -4.01 -3.69 -9.66
CA ASP A 10 -3.74 -5.12 -9.68
C ASP A 10 -3.03 -5.46 -8.37
N VAL A 11 -3.64 -6.35 -7.60
CA VAL A 11 -3.17 -6.75 -6.27
C VAL A 11 -2.84 -8.22 -6.29
N VAL A 12 -1.65 -8.55 -5.79
CA VAL A 12 -1.20 -9.92 -5.55
C VAL A 12 -1.02 -10.05 -4.05
N ASP A 13 -1.78 -10.93 -3.43
CA ASP A 13 -1.74 -11.17 -2.00
C ASP A 13 -1.15 -12.56 -1.69
N LYS A 14 -0.20 -12.60 -0.76
CA LYS A 14 0.50 -13.81 -0.34
C LYS A 14 0.57 -13.85 1.18
N ASP A 15 0.50 -15.04 1.77
CA ASP A 15 0.75 -15.17 3.21
C ASP A 15 2.22 -14.95 3.60
N ALA A 16 2.47 -14.93 4.91
CA ALA A 16 3.79 -14.80 5.51
C ALA A 16 4.79 -15.91 5.11
N MET A 17 4.33 -17.00 4.49
CA MET A 17 5.18 -18.09 3.98
C MET A 17 5.34 -18.04 2.46
N GLY A 18 4.67 -17.11 1.78
CA GLY A 18 4.78 -16.84 0.35
C GLY A 18 3.72 -17.54 -0.51
N ALA A 19 2.77 -18.27 0.09
CA ALA A 19 1.70 -18.91 -0.67
C ALA A 19 0.66 -17.87 -1.12
N LEU A 20 0.24 -17.98 -2.38
CA LEU A 20 -0.70 -17.05 -3.01
C LEU A 20 -2.11 -17.22 -2.43
N TRP A 21 -2.68 -16.13 -1.92
CA TRP A 21 -4.09 -16.09 -1.51
C TRP A 21 -5.00 -15.70 -2.66
N PHE A 22 -4.66 -14.62 -3.36
CA PHE A 22 -5.36 -14.24 -4.58
C PHE A 22 -4.58 -13.24 -5.43
N GLU A 23 -4.91 -13.25 -6.71
CA GLU A 23 -4.68 -12.11 -7.60
C GLU A 23 -6.03 -11.43 -7.86
N TYR A 24 -6.07 -10.12 -7.71
CA TYR A 24 -7.32 -9.37 -7.83
C TYR A 24 -7.11 -8.00 -8.45
N THR A 25 -7.87 -7.72 -9.50
CA THR A 25 -7.97 -6.38 -10.06
C THR A 25 -9.17 -5.67 -9.45
N VAL A 26 -8.91 -4.62 -8.67
CA VAL A 26 -9.95 -3.72 -8.19
C VAL A 26 -9.99 -2.49 -9.10
N ALA A 27 -11.17 -2.19 -9.63
CA ALA A 27 -11.41 -1.04 -10.48
C ALA A 27 -12.48 -0.15 -9.85
N TYR A 28 -12.19 1.15 -9.80
CA TYR A 28 -13.10 2.17 -9.36
C TYR A 28 -13.25 3.22 -10.46
N ARG A 29 -14.49 3.59 -10.77
CA ARG A 29 -14.83 4.69 -11.66
C ARG A 29 -15.50 5.79 -10.87
N GLN A 30 -14.94 6.99 -10.93
CA GLN A 30 -15.53 8.15 -10.29
C GLN A 30 -16.81 8.57 -11.01
N GLN A 31 -17.91 8.65 -10.26
CA GLN A 31 -19.22 9.06 -10.78
C GLN A 31 -19.62 10.48 -10.34
N SER A 32 -19.04 11.00 -9.24
CA SER A 32 -19.35 12.33 -8.74
C SER A 32 -18.14 13.02 -8.10
N ALA A 33 -18.20 14.36 -8.02
CA ALA A 33 -17.21 15.15 -7.31
C ALA A 33 -17.40 14.98 -5.78
N GLY A 34 -16.42 14.38 -5.11
CA GLY A 34 -16.43 14.15 -3.65
C GLY A 34 -16.39 12.68 -3.23
N ASP A 35 -16.50 11.76 -4.19
CA ASP A 35 -16.56 10.32 -3.92
C ASP A 35 -15.18 9.75 -3.54
N ASN A 36 -15.06 9.12 -2.35
CA ASN A 36 -13.77 8.66 -1.83
C ASN A 36 -13.42 7.25 -2.35
N ALA A 37 -12.89 7.21 -3.57
CA ALA A 37 -12.48 5.97 -4.25
C ALA A 37 -11.57 5.07 -3.40
N LEU A 38 -10.61 5.68 -2.69
CA LEU A 38 -9.55 4.94 -2.00
C LEU A 38 -10.14 4.09 -0.86
N ASP A 39 -11.05 4.67 -0.06
CA ASP A 39 -11.74 3.94 1.00
C ASP A 39 -12.54 2.75 0.46
N GLY A 40 -13.25 2.96 -0.66
CA GLY A 40 -14.04 1.89 -1.29
C GLY A 40 -13.17 0.73 -1.77
N MET A 41 -12.04 1.03 -2.40
CA MET A 41 -11.09 0.02 -2.87
C MET A 41 -10.38 -0.67 -1.70
N PHE A 42 -9.98 0.09 -0.68
CA PHE A 42 -9.40 -0.45 0.56
C PHE A 42 -10.35 -1.44 1.23
N ASN A 43 -11.61 -1.04 1.44
CA ASN A 43 -12.62 -1.91 2.04
C ASN A 43 -12.87 -3.17 1.20
N ALA A 44 -12.84 -3.07 -0.13
CA ALA A 44 -12.97 -4.23 -1.02
C ALA A 44 -11.81 -5.22 -0.83
N LEU A 45 -10.57 -4.73 -0.72
CA LEU A 45 -9.39 -5.57 -0.46
C LEU A 45 -9.42 -6.17 0.95
N ALA A 46 -9.72 -5.37 1.97
CA ALA A 46 -9.82 -5.82 3.36
C ALA A 46 -10.87 -6.92 3.54
N ASN A 47 -12.05 -6.77 2.93
CA ASN A 47 -13.09 -7.79 2.96
C ASN A 47 -12.66 -9.07 2.24
N ARG A 48 -11.84 -8.98 1.19
CA ARG A 48 -11.35 -10.14 0.46
C ARG A 48 -10.30 -10.91 1.27
N LEU A 49 -9.38 -10.20 1.92
CA LEU A 49 -8.45 -10.78 2.89
C LEU A 49 -9.21 -11.51 4.01
N LEU A 50 -10.24 -10.84 4.56
CA LEU A 50 -11.09 -11.42 5.59
C LEU A 50 -11.82 -12.68 5.11
N SER A 51 -12.32 -12.70 3.87
CA SER A 51 -12.97 -13.87 3.29
C SER A 51 -12.01 -15.06 3.20
N VAL A 52 -10.78 -14.86 2.70
CA VAL A 52 -9.78 -15.92 2.62
C VAL A 52 -9.42 -16.45 4.02
N TRP A 53 -9.30 -15.56 5.00
CA TRP A 53 -9.04 -15.95 6.38
C TRP A 53 -10.21 -16.75 7.00
N GLN A 54 -11.46 -16.33 6.73
CA GLN A 54 -12.66 -16.98 7.28
C GLN A 54 -12.98 -18.32 6.61
N ASP A 55 -12.54 -18.54 5.38
CA ASP A 55 -12.70 -19.81 4.67
C ASP A 55 -11.78 -20.91 5.23
N LYS A 56 -10.72 -20.53 5.96
CA LYS A 56 -9.83 -21.48 6.65
C LYS A 56 -10.47 -22.03 7.92
N ASP A 57 -10.27 -23.32 8.16
CA ASP A 57 -10.66 -23.93 9.42
C ASP A 57 -9.71 -23.51 10.57
N ARG A 58 -10.03 -23.91 11.80
CA ARG A 58 -9.24 -23.52 12.98
C ARG A 58 -7.84 -24.11 12.98
N ASP A 59 -7.67 -25.31 12.44
CA ASP A 59 -6.39 -26.00 12.42
C ASP A 59 -5.48 -25.35 11.37
N GLU A 60 -6.03 -24.98 10.21
CA GLU A 60 -5.36 -24.19 9.18
C GLU A 60 -4.96 -22.80 9.67
N GLN A 61 -5.86 -22.08 10.35
CA GLN A 61 -5.56 -20.77 10.94
C GLN A 61 -4.44 -20.88 11.99
N TYR A 62 -4.50 -21.89 12.85
CA TYR A 62 -3.47 -22.12 13.86
C TYR A 62 -2.12 -22.46 13.22
N ALA A 63 -2.11 -23.36 12.24
CA ALA A 63 -0.90 -23.71 11.49
C ALA A 63 -0.31 -22.48 10.78
N LEU A 64 -1.14 -21.63 10.17
CA LEU A 64 -0.69 -20.42 9.48
C LEU A 64 -0.03 -19.42 10.46
N LEU A 65 -0.60 -19.25 11.65
CA LEU A 65 -0.02 -18.38 12.67
C LEU A 65 1.32 -18.92 13.20
N GLN A 66 1.39 -20.22 13.50
CA GLN A 66 2.63 -20.90 13.91
C GLN A 66 3.70 -20.85 12.82
N GLY A 67 3.30 -21.07 11.57
CA GLY A 67 4.18 -20.99 10.41
C GLY A 67 4.70 -19.58 10.18
N ALA A 68 3.86 -18.55 10.32
CA ALA A 68 4.28 -17.16 10.22
C ALA A 68 5.30 -16.80 11.32
N GLU A 69 5.09 -17.28 12.55
CA GLU A 69 6.01 -17.06 13.67
C GLU A 69 7.37 -17.71 13.43
N ILE A 70 7.39 -18.98 13.00
CA ILE A 70 8.63 -19.69 12.69
C ILE A 70 9.33 -19.08 11.46
N ALA A 71 8.59 -18.65 10.44
CA ALA A 71 9.16 -17.97 9.27
C ALA A 71 9.82 -16.65 9.67
N TYR A 72 9.20 -15.91 10.58
CA TYR A 72 9.78 -14.71 11.16
C TYR A 72 11.06 -15.01 11.95
N ALA A 73 11.00 -16.04 12.79
CA ALA A 73 12.12 -16.50 13.60
C ALA A 73 13.30 -16.98 12.75
N GLU A 74 13.04 -17.74 11.69
CA GLU A 74 14.02 -18.18 10.69
C GLU A 74 14.68 -16.99 9.99
N ALA A 75 13.90 -15.96 9.65
CA ALA A 75 14.46 -14.77 9.01
C ALA A 75 15.33 -13.92 9.95
N LEU A 76 15.08 -13.95 11.27
CA LEU A 76 15.89 -13.25 12.26
C LEU A 76 17.12 -14.07 12.71
N ALA A 77 16.92 -15.38 12.89
CA ALA A 77 17.90 -16.32 13.44
C ALA A 77 17.96 -17.63 12.62
N PRO A 78 18.50 -17.59 11.39
CA PRO A 78 18.48 -18.75 10.49
C PRO A 78 19.11 -20.01 11.11
N GLU A 79 20.22 -19.85 11.82
CA GLU A 79 20.98 -20.96 12.44
C GLU A 79 20.13 -21.81 13.42
N ALA A 80 19.15 -21.20 14.10
CA ALA A 80 18.33 -21.88 15.09
C ALA A 80 17.04 -22.47 14.52
N PHE A 81 16.40 -21.75 13.58
CA PHE A 81 15.06 -22.08 13.09
C PHE A 81 15.04 -22.67 11.67
N SER A 82 16.19 -22.76 10.98
CA SER A 82 16.24 -23.35 9.65
C SER A 82 15.73 -24.80 9.64
N GLY A 83 14.96 -25.14 8.61
CA GLY A 83 14.36 -26.46 8.43
C GLY A 83 13.18 -26.76 9.38
N MET A 84 12.71 -25.77 10.16
CA MET A 84 11.43 -25.88 10.88
C MET A 84 10.21 -25.73 9.97
N ILE A 85 10.37 -24.97 8.87
CA ILE A 85 9.38 -24.87 7.78
C ILE A 85 10.02 -25.35 6.49
N GLN A 86 9.22 -26.01 5.66
CA GLN A 86 9.56 -26.28 4.27
C GLN A 86 8.59 -25.53 3.36
N ARG A 87 9.13 -24.81 2.37
CA ARG A 87 8.37 -24.07 1.38
C ARG A 87 8.48 -24.78 0.02
N SER A 88 7.37 -24.83 -0.71
CA SER A 88 7.23 -25.24 -2.11
C SER A 88 6.80 -24.04 -2.96
N GLU A 89 6.65 -24.21 -4.28
CA GLU A 89 6.17 -23.14 -5.17
C GLU A 89 4.76 -22.65 -4.78
N ASP A 90 3.87 -23.57 -4.39
CA ASP A 90 2.46 -23.26 -4.12
C ASP A 90 2.02 -23.53 -2.68
N ASP A 91 2.88 -24.12 -1.84
CA ASP A 91 2.48 -24.62 -0.52
C ASP A 91 3.64 -24.57 0.49
N TRP A 92 3.33 -24.73 1.76
CA TRP A 92 4.30 -24.80 2.85
C TRP A 92 3.85 -25.79 3.92
N GLN A 93 4.82 -26.30 4.67
CA GLN A 93 4.55 -27.20 5.79
C GLN A 93 5.46 -26.92 6.96
N ILE A 94 4.89 -27.00 8.17
CA ILE A 94 5.66 -27.01 9.41
C ILE A 94 6.23 -28.41 9.60
N VAL A 95 7.55 -28.51 9.59
CA VAL A 95 8.28 -29.77 9.80
C VAL A 95 8.43 -30.05 11.30
N ARG A 96 8.68 -28.99 12.09
CA ARG A 96 8.83 -29.07 13.55
C ARG A 96 8.46 -27.74 14.20
N LEU A 97 7.95 -27.81 15.41
CA LEU A 97 7.69 -26.65 16.26
C LEU A 97 8.87 -26.45 17.23
N PRO A 98 9.19 -25.19 17.60
CA PRO A 98 10.00 -24.90 18.78
C PRO A 98 9.37 -25.47 20.06
N ALA A 99 10.17 -25.56 21.13
CA ALA A 99 9.60 -25.87 22.45
C ALA A 99 8.72 -24.71 22.94
N GLU A 100 7.64 -25.01 23.68
CA GLU A 100 6.72 -23.98 24.20
C GLU A 100 7.44 -22.90 25.04
N ASP A 101 8.48 -23.28 25.79
CA ASP A 101 9.28 -22.39 26.64
C ASP A 101 10.66 -22.08 26.04
N ASP A 102 10.80 -22.05 24.70
CA ASP A 102 12.08 -21.75 24.07
C ASP A 102 12.52 -20.30 24.36
N PRO A 103 13.66 -20.09 25.06
CA PRO A 103 14.12 -18.74 25.39
C PRO A 103 14.52 -17.92 24.16
N MET A 104 14.87 -18.57 23.04
CA MET A 104 15.15 -17.90 21.77
C MET A 104 13.86 -17.39 21.14
N LEU A 105 12.78 -18.16 21.20
CA LEU A 105 11.48 -17.75 20.69
C LEU A 105 10.92 -16.55 21.47
N ALA A 106 10.94 -16.63 22.80
CA ALA A 106 10.50 -15.51 23.66
C ALA A 106 11.30 -14.21 23.40
N ARG A 107 12.58 -14.33 23.00
CA ARG A 107 13.41 -13.19 22.59
C ARG A 107 12.98 -12.64 21.23
N ILE A 108 12.71 -13.51 20.27
CA ILE A 108 12.23 -13.14 18.94
C ILE A 108 10.90 -12.40 19.04
N GLU A 109 9.96 -12.89 19.85
CA GLU A 109 8.68 -12.18 20.09
C GLU A 109 8.90 -10.76 20.61
N ARG A 110 9.83 -10.58 21.55
CA ARG A 110 10.14 -9.26 22.11
C ARG A 110 10.75 -8.30 21.07
N ILE A 111 11.57 -8.81 20.15
CA ILE A 111 12.14 -8.02 19.05
C ILE A 111 11.07 -7.74 17.99
N ARG A 112 10.23 -8.73 17.66
CA ARG A 112 9.08 -8.57 16.77
C ARG A 112 8.12 -7.50 17.27
N ASN A 113 7.91 -7.40 18.57
CA ASN A 113 7.09 -6.33 19.15
C ASN A 113 7.66 -4.92 18.88
N GLN A 114 8.95 -4.78 18.57
CA GLN A 114 9.52 -3.49 18.14
C GLN A 114 9.11 -3.13 16.71
N GLU A 115 8.73 -4.10 15.88
CA GLU A 115 8.25 -3.85 14.52
C GLU A 115 6.94 -3.06 14.49
N TYR A 116 6.12 -3.14 15.55
CA TYR A 116 4.96 -2.26 15.71
C TYR A 116 5.37 -0.79 15.75
N LEU A 117 6.56 -0.43 16.27
CA LEU A 117 7.03 0.95 16.23
C LEU A 117 7.27 1.43 14.80
N PHE A 118 7.72 0.54 13.91
CA PHE A 118 7.87 0.87 12.49
C PHE A 118 6.49 1.10 11.86
N CYS A 119 5.56 0.16 12.05
CA CYS A 119 4.20 0.28 11.52
C CYS A 119 3.50 1.55 12.01
N ASP A 120 3.51 1.81 13.31
CA ASP A 120 2.90 3.00 13.91
C ASP A 120 3.50 4.30 13.32
N THR A 121 4.82 4.35 13.14
CA THR A 121 5.48 5.53 12.56
C THR A 121 5.10 5.73 11.09
N ILE A 122 5.01 4.65 10.31
CA ILE A 122 4.58 4.72 8.91
C ILE A 122 3.10 5.10 8.82
N ASP A 123 2.25 4.60 9.71
CA ASP A 123 0.83 4.96 9.76
C ASP A 123 0.64 6.46 10.06
N GLU A 124 1.40 7.02 11.02
CA GLU A 124 1.39 8.46 11.29
C GLU A 124 1.83 9.27 10.05
N GLN A 125 2.93 8.87 9.40
CA GLN A 125 3.40 9.53 8.19
C GLN A 125 2.40 9.41 7.04
N TYR A 126 1.74 8.27 6.90
CA TYR A 126 0.72 8.06 5.89
C TYR A 126 -0.46 9.01 6.10
N VAL A 127 -0.92 9.18 7.34
CA VAL A 127 -1.98 10.15 7.68
C VAL A 127 -1.55 11.56 7.30
N ASP A 128 -0.34 11.97 7.70
CA ASP A 128 0.22 13.29 7.36
C ASP A 128 0.31 13.51 5.84
N MET A 129 0.76 12.50 5.10
CA MET A 129 0.82 12.53 3.64
C MET A 129 -0.58 12.71 3.05
N VAL A 130 -1.55 11.89 3.48
CA VAL A 130 -2.93 11.95 2.97
C VAL A 130 -3.56 13.30 3.27
N ASP A 131 -3.32 13.88 4.44
CA ASP A 131 -3.82 15.20 4.80
C ASP A 131 -3.22 16.32 3.93
N ARG A 132 -1.93 16.20 3.60
CA ARG A 132 -1.21 17.19 2.78
C ARG A 132 -1.55 17.07 1.29
N VAL A 133 -1.51 15.86 0.74
CA VAL A 133 -1.62 15.57 -0.70
C VAL A 133 -3.08 15.37 -1.12
N GLY A 134 -3.91 14.84 -0.23
CA GLY A 134 -5.30 14.45 -0.50
C GLY A 134 -6.16 15.56 -1.10
N PRO A 135 -6.13 16.81 -0.60
CA PRO A 135 -6.90 17.91 -1.20
C PRO A 135 -6.52 18.17 -2.67
N THR A 136 -5.23 18.28 -2.98
CA THR A 136 -4.74 18.51 -4.34
C THR A 136 -5.04 17.32 -5.24
N TYR A 137 -4.90 16.09 -4.74
CA TYR A 137 -5.25 14.89 -5.49
C TYR A 137 -6.75 14.84 -5.83
N ARG A 138 -7.63 15.17 -4.88
CA ARG A 138 -9.07 15.27 -5.12
C ARG A 138 -9.42 16.38 -6.13
N LEU A 139 -8.74 17.53 -6.05
CA LEU A 139 -8.91 18.61 -7.02
C LEU A 139 -8.53 18.15 -8.43
N TRP A 140 -7.35 17.56 -8.61
CA TRP A 140 -6.91 17.00 -9.89
C TRP A 140 -7.92 15.99 -10.46
N ARG A 141 -8.42 15.07 -9.62
CA ARG A 141 -9.43 14.08 -10.02
C ARG A 141 -10.74 14.75 -10.47
N SER A 142 -11.26 15.70 -9.69
CA SER A 142 -12.50 16.41 -10.04
C SER A 142 -12.38 17.21 -11.35
N ALA A 143 -11.24 17.88 -11.57
CA ALA A 143 -10.98 18.64 -12.79
C ALA A 143 -10.88 17.72 -14.02
N THR A 144 -10.27 16.54 -13.85
CA THR A 144 -10.17 15.52 -14.90
C THR A 144 -11.52 14.90 -15.23
N LEU A 145 -12.38 14.67 -14.23
CA LEU A 145 -13.76 14.26 -14.46
C LEU A 145 -14.54 15.31 -15.25
N GLU A 146 -14.49 16.59 -14.84
CA GLU A 146 -15.17 17.71 -15.52
C GLU A 146 -14.73 17.81 -16.99
N GLN A 147 -13.42 17.71 -17.25
CA GLN A 147 -12.85 17.74 -18.60
C GLN A 147 -13.36 16.57 -19.45
N THR A 148 -13.39 15.37 -18.88
CA THR A 148 -13.81 14.16 -19.59
C THR A 148 -15.30 14.22 -19.95
N GLU A 149 -16.16 14.58 -19.00
CA GLU A 149 -17.60 14.78 -19.24
C GLU A 149 -17.85 15.88 -20.27
N TRP A 150 -17.06 16.94 -20.24
CA TRP A 150 -17.13 18.01 -21.22
C TRP A 150 -16.76 17.52 -22.63
N LEU A 151 -15.65 16.80 -22.79
CA LEU A 151 -15.20 16.21 -24.06
C LEU A 151 -16.25 15.27 -24.64
N GLU A 152 -16.81 14.38 -23.82
CA GLU A 152 -17.88 13.47 -24.25
C GLU A 152 -19.12 14.24 -24.73
N ARG A 153 -19.56 15.28 -23.99
CA ARG A 153 -20.69 16.13 -24.39
C ARG A 153 -20.39 16.88 -25.68
N TYR A 154 -19.15 17.34 -25.88
CA TYR A 154 -18.73 18.01 -27.11
C TYR A 154 -18.75 17.06 -28.30
N GLN A 155 -18.15 15.87 -28.16
CA GLN A 155 -18.13 14.83 -29.20
C GLN A 155 -19.54 14.37 -29.59
N ARG A 156 -20.43 14.12 -28.62
CA ARG A 156 -21.84 13.79 -28.89
C ARG A 156 -22.53 14.90 -29.69
N ARG A 157 -22.32 16.16 -29.32
CA ARG A 157 -22.85 17.33 -30.06
C ARG A 157 -22.24 17.46 -31.44
N ALA A 158 -20.96 17.15 -31.63
CA ALA A 158 -20.31 17.18 -32.94
C ALA A 158 -20.81 16.06 -33.85
N ALA A 159 -20.98 14.84 -33.33
CA ALA A 159 -21.53 13.70 -34.06
C ALA A 159 -23.00 13.94 -34.49
N ALA A 160 -23.81 14.52 -33.60
CA ALA A 160 -25.20 14.91 -33.90
C ALA A 160 -25.30 16.10 -34.89
N ARG A 161 -24.18 16.77 -35.19
CA ARG A 161 -24.10 17.95 -36.07
C ARG A 161 -23.79 17.62 -37.54
N THR A 162 -23.90 16.36 -37.97
CA THR A 162 -23.90 15.97 -39.41
C THR A 162 -25.14 16.48 -40.18
N GLY A 163 -25.58 17.73 -39.92
CA GLY A 163 -26.68 18.41 -40.62
C GLY A 163 -27.23 19.74 -40.08
N SER A 164 -26.65 20.44 -39.07
CA SER A 164 -27.26 21.67 -38.52
C SER A 164 -26.31 22.84 -38.26
N ALA A 165 -26.73 24.04 -38.71
CA ALA A 165 -26.04 25.34 -38.69
C ALA A 165 -26.00 26.02 -37.30
N GLY A 166 -25.60 25.26 -36.26
CA GLY A 166 -25.66 25.68 -34.85
C GLY A 166 -24.32 25.91 -34.17
N ASP A 167 -23.25 26.19 -34.92
CA ASP A 167 -21.92 26.47 -34.34
C ASP A 167 -21.77 27.98 -34.09
N SER A 168 -22.38 28.48 -33.01
CA SER A 168 -22.14 29.86 -32.59
C SER A 168 -20.71 30.00 -32.07
N GLU A 169 -20.02 31.06 -32.46
CA GLU A 169 -18.68 31.43 -31.99
C GLU A 169 -18.57 31.37 -30.46
N PHE A 170 -19.64 31.75 -29.76
CA PHE A 170 -19.78 31.65 -28.30
C PHE A 170 -19.64 30.21 -27.75
N THR A 171 -20.19 29.21 -28.44
CA THR A 171 -20.11 27.80 -28.01
C THR A 171 -18.68 27.27 -28.14
N ARG A 172 -17.96 27.67 -29.19
CA ARG A 172 -16.54 27.35 -29.37
C ARG A 172 -15.65 28.08 -28.37
N MET A 173 -15.96 29.34 -28.07
CA MET A 173 -15.24 30.11 -27.05
C MET A 173 -15.41 29.49 -25.66
N GLN A 174 -16.64 29.08 -25.27
CA GLN A 174 -16.86 28.37 -24.01
C GLN A 174 -16.14 27.02 -23.94
N ALA A 175 -16.07 26.32 -25.08
CA ALA A 175 -15.33 25.06 -25.21
C ALA A 175 -13.84 25.25 -24.92
N GLU A 176 -13.21 26.22 -25.59
CA GLU A 176 -11.80 26.55 -25.43
C GLU A 176 -11.50 27.01 -24.00
N TYR A 177 -12.37 27.85 -23.42
CA TYR A 177 -12.20 28.31 -22.05
C TYR A 177 -12.29 27.17 -21.02
N ALA A 178 -13.26 26.27 -21.15
CA ALA A 178 -13.41 25.13 -20.23
C ALA A 178 -12.20 24.19 -20.31
N ALA A 179 -11.74 23.87 -21.53
CA ALA A 179 -10.57 23.02 -21.75
C ALA A 179 -9.28 23.68 -21.22
N TYR A 180 -9.11 24.99 -21.43
CA TYR A 180 -7.98 25.74 -20.90
C TYR A 180 -7.99 25.78 -19.37
N ARG A 181 -9.14 26.07 -18.75
CA ARG A 181 -9.29 26.10 -17.29
C ARG A 181 -8.94 24.75 -16.67
N SER A 182 -9.48 23.64 -17.21
CA SER A 182 -9.19 22.30 -16.67
C SER A 182 -7.72 21.94 -16.82
N PHE A 183 -7.11 22.25 -17.98
CA PHE A 183 -5.69 22.03 -18.21
C PHE A 183 -4.80 22.78 -17.21
N ARG A 184 -5.11 24.06 -16.93
CA ARG A 184 -4.37 24.86 -15.95
C ARG A 184 -4.50 24.33 -14.53
N ILE A 185 -5.70 23.87 -14.14
CA ILE A 185 -5.90 23.23 -12.82
C ILE A 185 -5.11 21.91 -12.73
N GLN A 186 -5.14 21.09 -13.79
CA GLN A 186 -4.38 19.84 -13.84
C GLN A 186 -2.88 20.07 -13.77
N GLU A 187 -2.34 21.03 -14.51
CA GLU A 187 -0.91 21.39 -14.50
C GLU A 187 -0.47 21.85 -13.10
N GLN A 188 -1.23 22.77 -12.49
CA GLN A 188 -0.95 23.24 -11.13
C GLN A 188 -1.02 22.10 -10.11
N ALA A 189 -2.06 21.27 -10.20
CA ALA A 189 -2.23 20.16 -9.27
C ALA A 189 -1.15 19.09 -9.43
N LEU A 190 -0.73 18.78 -10.66
CA LEU A 190 0.40 17.85 -10.90
C LEU A 190 1.70 18.39 -10.33
N PHE A 191 1.96 19.69 -10.45
CA PHE A 191 3.13 20.32 -9.84
C PHE A 191 3.09 20.22 -8.31
N GLU A 192 1.97 20.57 -7.69
CA GLU A 192 1.78 20.48 -6.23
C GLU A 192 1.86 19.03 -5.73
N LEU A 193 1.30 18.07 -6.47
CA LEU A 193 1.43 16.64 -6.16
C LEU A 193 2.89 16.19 -6.25
N ALA A 194 3.60 16.55 -7.32
CA ALA A 194 5.00 16.19 -7.50
C ALA A 194 5.88 16.79 -6.39
N GLU A 195 5.69 18.06 -6.04
CA GLU A 195 6.38 18.72 -4.93
C GLU A 195 6.07 18.02 -3.59
N ALA A 196 4.81 17.65 -3.37
CA ALA A 196 4.43 16.97 -2.15
C ALA A 196 5.01 15.56 -2.06
N PHE A 197 5.00 14.77 -3.14
CA PHE A 197 5.60 13.43 -3.21
C PHE A 197 7.13 13.45 -3.11
N ASP A 198 7.81 14.39 -3.75
CA ASP A 198 9.27 14.56 -3.64
C ASP A 198 9.66 14.92 -2.19
N ALA A 199 8.80 15.67 -1.50
CA ALA A 199 8.92 15.95 -0.08
C ALA A 199 8.44 14.80 0.85
N GLU A 200 7.90 13.69 0.32
CA GLU A 200 7.34 12.55 1.06
C GLU A 200 8.25 11.31 1.04
N ALA A 201 9.39 11.34 0.34
CA ALA A 201 10.53 10.45 0.63
C ALA A 201 11.18 10.84 1.98
N ARG A 202 10.33 11.06 3.00
CA ARG A 202 10.71 11.54 4.32
C ARG A 202 11.49 10.43 5.00
N PRO A 203 12.64 10.78 5.58
CA PRO A 203 13.30 9.85 6.47
C PRO A 203 12.38 9.48 7.63
N THR A 204 12.24 8.19 7.89
CA THR A 204 11.48 7.67 9.03
C THR A 204 12.39 7.59 10.23
N VAL A 205 12.00 8.28 11.31
CA VAL A 205 12.79 8.32 12.54
C VAL A 205 12.11 7.46 13.59
N ILE A 206 12.69 6.29 13.86
CA ILE A 206 12.20 5.35 14.86
C ILE A 206 13.01 5.53 16.13
N ARG A 207 12.30 5.68 17.26
CA ARG A 207 12.93 5.76 18.59
C ARG A 207 12.65 4.47 19.34
N THR A 208 13.69 3.69 19.59
CA THR A 208 13.65 2.56 20.52
C THR A 208 14.03 3.04 21.92
N GLN A 209 14.02 2.13 22.91
CA GLN A 209 14.37 2.48 24.29
C GLN A 209 15.78 3.05 24.43
N ASP A 210 16.73 2.56 23.63
CA ASP A 210 18.15 2.88 23.77
C ASP A 210 18.75 3.62 22.56
N GLN A 211 18.06 3.65 21.41
CA GLN A 211 18.61 4.16 20.15
C GLN A 211 17.57 4.89 19.29
N VAL A 212 18.06 5.75 18.40
CA VAL A 212 17.24 6.45 17.39
C VAL A 212 17.77 6.08 16.02
N PHE A 213 16.92 5.48 15.20
CA PHE A 213 17.24 5.08 13.84
C PHE A 213 16.59 6.03 12.85
N ARG A 214 17.33 6.40 11.81
CA ARG A 214 16.81 7.12 10.65
C ARG A 214 16.84 6.18 9.45
N LEU A 215 15.67 5.92 8.88
CA LEU A 215 15.49 5.10 7.69
C LEU A 215 15.24 6.03 6.51
N GLU A 216 15.88 5.77 5.38
CA GLU A 216 15.81 6.62 4.18
C GLU A 216 15.46 5.75 2.96
N GLY A 217 14.99 6.40 1.89
CA GLY A 217 14.60 5.72 0.65
C GLY A 217 13.11 5.41 0.60
N THR A 218 12.74 4.44 -0.25
CA THR A 218 11.35 3.98 -0.42
C THR A 218 10.87 3.21 0.81
N LEU A 219 9.55 3.05 0.97
CA LEU A 219 8.99 2.26 2.06
C LEU A 219 9.58 0.84 2.11
N ASP A 220 9.74 0.19 0.95
CA ASP A 220 10.38 -1.13 0.84
C ASP A 220 11.81 -1.11 1.36
N SER A 221 12.62 -0.13 0.92
CA SER A 221 14.01 0.02 1.38
C SER A 221 14.09 0.34 2.87
N GLN A 222 13.16 1.12 3.40
CA GLN A 222 13.08 1.44 4.82
C GLN A 222 12.71 0.20 5.63
N TYR A 223 11.78 -0.62 5.15
CA TYR A 223 11.40 -1.87 5.78
C TYR A 223 12.55 -2.89 5.78
N ASP A 224 13.25 -3.04 4.66
CA ASP A 224 14.45 -3.90 4.57
C ASP A 224 15.54 -3.44 5.55
N THR A 225 15.81 -2.13 5.60
CA THR A 225 16.78 -1.55 6.55
C THR A 225 16.36 -1.82 7.99
N TRP A 226 15.06 -1.68 8.29
CA TRP A 226 14.52 -1.96 9.63
C TRP A 226 14.67 -3.44 10.00
N ARG A 227 14.40 -4.36 9.07
CA ARG A 227 14.56 -5.81 9.26
C ARG A 227 16.01 -6.20 9.54
N ASP A 228 16.96 -5.58 8.85
CA ASP A 228 18.39 -5.77 9.11
C ASP A 228 18.78 -5.26 10.52
N LEU A 229 18.27 -4.10 10.94
CA LEU A 229 18.51 -3.58 12.29
C LEU A 229 17.96 -4.50 13.39
N LEU A 230 16.75 -5.06 13.20
CA LEU A 230 16.19 -6.03 14.14
C LEU A 230 17.07 -7.28 14.24
N ARG A 231 17.66 -7.75 13.12
CA ARG A 231 18.60 -8.86 13.11
C ARG A 231 19.88 -8.52 13.86
N ASP A 232 20.43 -7.32 13.68
CA ASP A 232 21.62 -6.88 14.39
C ASP A 232 21.37 -6.78 15.90
N ILE A 233 20.21 -6.26 16.31
CA ILE A 233 19.78 -6.22 17.73
C ILE A 233 19.72 -7.65 18.29
N TYR A 234 19.12 -8.58 17.55
CA TYR A 234 19.07 -9.98 17.94
C TYR A 234 20.47 -10.60 18.14
N LEU A 235 21.40 -10.34 17.21
CA LEU A 235 22.78 -10.85 17.27
C LEU A 235 23.57 -10.26 18.45
N ILE A 236 23.36 -8.97 18.76
CA ILE A 236 23.98 -8.31 19.92
C ILE A 236 23.44 -8.90 21.23
N GLU A 237 22.13 -9.13 21.33
CA GLU A 237 21.52 -9.72 22.51
C GLU A 237 21.96 -11.19 22.72
N THR A 238 22.19 -11.93 21.63
CA THR A 238 22.62 -13.35 21.66
C THR A 238 24.13 -13.52 21.79
N GLY A 239 24.94 -12.58 21.29
CA GLY A 239 26.41 -12.57 21.34
C GLY A 239 27.05 -12.45 22.74
N GLY A 240 26.26 -12.41 23.81
CA GLY A 240 26.71 -12.59 25.20
C GLY A 240 26.57 -14.02 25.75
N GLN A 241 25.90 -14.92 25.00
CA GLN A 241 25.69 -16.32 25.36
C GLN A 241 25.77 -17.18 24.09
N THR A 242 26.98 -17.62 23.77
CA THR A 242 27.20 -18.78 22.89
C THR A 242 26.68 -20.04 23.60
N PRO A 243 26.07 -21.02 22.90
CA PRO A 243 25.63 -22.28 23.49
C PRO A 243 26.76 -23.04 24.21
#